data_AF-A0A9W7A4Z9-F1
#
_entry.id   AF-A0A9W7A4Z9-F1
#
_cell.length_a   1.000
_cell.length_b   1.000
_cell.length_c   1.000
_cell.angle_alpha   90.00
_cell.angle_beta   90.00
_cell.angle_gamma   90.00
#
_symmetry.space_group_name_H-M   'P 1'
#
loop_
_entity.id
_entity.type
_entity.pdbx_description
1 polymer ?
#
loop_
_entity_poly.entity_id
_entity_poly.type
_entity_poly.pdbx_seq_one_letter_code
_entity_poly.pdbx_strand_id
1 'polypeptide(L)'
;MLHLFLLLLVVLLLSLPGSGLVVVLGGNGYVGSTITQKLNDAGIKTVTVGRSSTNKSPSPLSTHVTFDLVSATPTLSSLLSSTPHSPSEVTAVVHSIGCLLDTSSGLGSFNKFASGTGREPGGSYDEITRGTVSKMVGMLEGSGWAPGSEPKIVFVSAAEAGWDAGNGGETVERLLAPGWLKRYLKAKREAEGIIRGSGRDHFILRPSIIYSEGDVGSLGARVGFTLGERAGIKFVEGPIEVGTLAKGVRLLIEGKWEGGIWNGRRIKELNGTGQTPLHMALGYDYHSVADFLLAHGADDSIKNNSGHPAKFGIDGDKDPSDPMYLLDSCKNTKQALAALKALSARANEAPEKLDKGVVAMMGMQVKKGNKNLEKGEWTDECQAKFKEVMEML
;
A
#
# COMPACT_ATOMS: atom_id res chain seq x y z
N MET A 1 3.36 -33.27 -25.38
CA MET A 1 2.82 -31.96 -25.82
C MET A 1 1.63 -31.50 -24.98
N LEU A 2 0.54 -32.28 -24.88
CA LEU A 2 -0.66 -31.90 -24.12
C LEU A 2 -0.40 -31.63 -22.62
N HIS A 3 0.44 -32.44 -21.97
CA HIS A 3 0.82 -32.24 -20.56
C HIS A 3 1.67 -30.99 -20.33
N LEU A 4 2.57 -30.65 -21.27
CA LEU A 4 3.39 -29.44 -21.18
C LEU A 4 2.55 -28.18 -21.38
N PHE A 5 1.53 -28.26 -22.26
CA PHE A 5 0.57 -27.19 -22.50
C PHE A 5 -0.36 -26.98 -21.31
N LEU A 6 -0.81 -28.04 -20.64
CA LEU A 6 -1.62 -27.96 -19.42
C LEU A 6 -0.81 -27.36 -18.25
N LEU A 7 0.47 -27.74 -18.11
CA LEU A 7 1.36 -27.19 -17.09
C LEU A 7 1.65 -25.70 -17.36
N LEU A 8 1.89 -25.33 -18.63
CA LEU A 8 2.05 -23.92 -19.01
C LEU A 8 0.77 -23.13 -18.76
N LEU A 9 -0.41 -23.70 -19.06
CA LEU A 9 -1.71 -23.06 -18.82
C LEU A 9 -1.96 -22.86 -17.33
N VAL A 10 -1.60 -23.84 -16.48
CA VAL A 10 -1.70 -23.74 -15.01
C VAL A 10 -0.73 -22.69 -14.45
N VAL A 11 0.52 -22.65 -14.94
CA VAL A 11 1.48 -21.60 -14.56
C VAL A 11 1.04 -20.22 -15.06
N LEU A 12 0.44 -20.14 -16.26
CA LEU A 12 -0.11 -18.90 -16.82
C LEU A 12 -1.36 -18.42 -16.06
N LEU A 13 -2.23 -19.34 -15.64
CA LEU A 13 -3.41 -19.08 -14.80
C LEU A 13 -3.01 -18.67 -13.37
N LEU A 14 -1.94 -19.24 -12.82
CA LEU A 14 -1.36 -18.82 -11.53
C LEU A 14 -0.68 -17.45 -11.62
N SER A 15 -0.28 -17.03 -12.83
CA SER A 15 0.38 -15.74 -13.09
C SER A 15 -0.56 -14.59 -13.48
N LEU A 16 -1.88 -14.79 -13.45
CA LEU A 16 -2.82 -13.67 -13.59
C LEU A 16 -2.70 -12.76 -12.35
N PRO A 17 -2.47 -11.44 -12.50
CA PRO A 17 -2.59 -10.51 -11.39
C PRO A 17 -4.06 -10.50 -10.95
N GLY A 18 -4.36 -11.18 -9.84
CA GLY A 18 -5.73 -11.34 -9.32
C GLY A 18 -6.07 -12.69 -8.67
N SER A 19 -5.13 -13.62 -8.52
CA SER A 19 -5.41 -14.99 -8.01
C SER A 19 -5.30 -15.18 -6.48
N GLY A 20 -4.95 -14.14 -5.72
CA GLY A 20 -4.76 -14.23 -4.27
C GLY A 20 -5.95 -13.71 -3.44
N LEU A 21 -6.20 -14.35 -2.29
CA LEU A 21 -7.19 -13.91 -1.30
C LEU A 21 -6.52 -13.11 -0.18
N VAL A 22 -7.08 -11.95 0.16
CA VAL A 22 -6.61 -11.13 1.28
C VAL A 22 -7.60 -11.19 2.44
N VAL A 23 -7.12 -11.58 3.63
CA VAL A 23 -7.93 -11.53 4.86
C VAL A 23 -7.69 -10.19 5.55
N VAL A 24 -8.73 -9.39 5.75
CA VAL A 24 -8.66 -8.07 6.39
C VAL A 24 -9.30 -8.12 7.80
N LEU A 25 -8.45 -8.25 8.81
CA LEU A 25 -8.82 -8.20 10.21
C LEU A 25 -9.12 -6.74 10.62
N GLY A 26 -10.35 -6.48 11.07
CA GLY A 26 -10.84 -5.13 11.29
C GLY A 26 -11.42 -4.48 10.03
N GLY A 27 -11.87 -5.27 9.05
CA GLY A 27 -12.39 -4.79 7.75
C GLY A 27 -13.63 -3.89 7.81
N ASN A 28 -14.38 -3.89 8.92
CA ASN A 28 -15.49 -2.94 9.14
C ASN A 28 -15.07 -1.64 9.87
N GLY A 29 -13.79 -1.54 10.24
CA GLY A 29 -13.20 -0.35 10.84
C GLY A 29 -12.90 0.72 9.78
N TYR A 30 -12.63 1.93 10.25
CA TYR A 30 -12.34 3.10 9.39
C TYR A 30 -11.25 2.84 8.34
N VAL A 31 -10.09 2.31 8.76
CA VAL A 31 -8.97 1.99 7.87
C VAL A 31 -9.25 0.71 7.06
N GLY A 32 -9.76 -0.33 7.73
CA GLY A 32 -9.99 -1.64 7.12
C GLY A 32 -11.00 -1.62 5.97
N SER A 33 -12.05 -0.80 6.07
CA SER A 33 -13.06 -0.67 5.00
C SER A 33 -12.48 -0.01 3.76
N THR A 34 -11.65 1.02 3.93
CA THR A 34 -11.01 1.71 2.79
C THR A 34 -9.94 0.83 2.13
N ILE A 35 -9.18 0.05 2.92
CA ILE A 35 -8.27 -0.98 2.39
C ILE A 35 -9.06 -2.00 1.57
N THR A 36 -10.15 -2.53 2.12
CA THR A 36 -11.00 -3.52 1.44
C THR A 36 -11.52 -2.99 0.12
N GLN A 37 -12.04 -1.75 0.12
CA GLN A 37 -12.50 -1.09 -1.11
C GLN A 37 -11.38 -0.99 -2.14
N LYS A 38 -10.19 -0.52 -1.75
CA LYS A 38 -9.07 -0.37 -2.70
C LYS A 38 -8.54 -1.70 -3.23
N LEU A 39 -8.61 -2.77 -2.45
CA LEU A 39 -8.30 -4.11 -2.92
C LEU A 39 -9.36 -4.60 -3.93
N ASN A 40 -10.64 -4.44 -3.62
CA ASN A 40 -11.72 -4.87 -4.52
C ASN A 40 -11.78 -4.03 -5.81
N ASP A 41 -11.52 -2.72 -5.75
CA ASP A 41 -11.39 -1.83 -6.93
C ASP A 41 -10.32 -2.36 -7.90
N ALA A 42 -9.27 -3.00 -7.38
CA ALA A 42 -8.19 -3.63 -8.15
C ALA A 42 -8.46 -5.11 -8.50
N GLY A 43 -9.67 -5.61 -8.28
CA GLY A 43 -10.05 -7.01 -8.59
C GLY A 43 -9.58 -8.05 -7.58
N ILE A 44 -9.00 -7.64 -6.45
CA ILE A 44 -8.51 -8.56 -5.41
C ILE A 44 -9.67 -9.03 -4.54
N LYS A 45 -9.76 -10.35 -4.33
CA LYS A 45 -10.74 -10.98 -3.44
C LYS A 45 -10.39 -10.76 -1.98
N THR A 46 -11.39 -10.51 -1.15
CA THR A 46 -11.18 -10.22 0.27
C THR A 46 -12.13 -11.01 1.18
N VAL A 47 -11.61 -11.46 2.33
CA VAL A 47 -12.44 -11.84 3.48
C VAL A 47 -12.25 -10.79 4.57
N THR A 48 -13.31 -10.07 4.92
CA THR A 48 -13.25 -9.08 6.00
C THR A 48 -13.72 -9.69 7.30
N VAL A 49 -13.03 -9.38 8.39
CA VAL A 49 -13.38 -9.88 9.72
C VAL A 49 -13.67 -8.73 10.67
N GLY A 50 -14.79 -8.79 11.37
CA GLY A 50 -15.18 -7.76 12.35
C GLY A 50 -16.23 -8.22 13.34
N ARG A 51 -16.42 -7.46 14.42
CA ARG A 51 -17.39 -7.76 15.49
C ARG A 51 -18.85 -7.46 15.13
N SER A 52 -19.06 -6.51 14.20
CA SER A 52 -20.39 -6.11 13.74
C SER A 52 -20.79 -6.93 12.53
N SER A 53 -22.06 -7.31 12.44
CA SER A 53 -22.63 -7.96 11.24
C SER A 53 -22.78 -7.00 10.05
N THR A 54 -22.65 -5.69 10.27
CA THR A 54 -22.77 -4.67 9.22
C THR A 54 -21.56 -4.68 8.30
N ASN A 55 -21.73 -5.04 7.03
CA ASN A 55 -20.69 -4.89 6.02
C ASN A 55 -20.65 -3.44 5.49
N LYS A 56 -19.56 -2.72 5.76
CA LYS A 56 -19.39 -1.31 5.32
C LYS A 56 -18.85 -1.14 3.90
N SER A 57 -18.31 -2.20 3.31
CA SER A 57 -17.73 -2.20 1.97
C SER A 57 -18.28 -3.40 1.20
N PRO A 58 -19.60 -3.42 0.90
CA PRO A 58 -20.20 -4.52 0.16
C PRO A 58 -19.63 -4.57 -1.26
N SER A 59 -19.16 -5.74 -1.66
CA SER A 59 -18.58 -6.00 -2.98
C SER A 59 -18.81 -7.46 -3.34
N PRO A 60 -19.06 -7.81 -4.61
CA PRO A 60 -19.11 -9.21 -5.05
C PRO A 60 -17.77 -9.95 -4.84
N LEU A 61 -16.67 -9.21 -4.66
CA LEU A 61 -15.34 -9.76 -4.39
C LEU A 61 -15.04 -9.90 -2.89
N SER A 62 -15.97 -9.53 -2.01
CA SER A 62 -15.76 -9.49 -0.57
C SER A 62 -16.78 -10.34 0.19
N THR A 63 -16.29 -11.24 1.05
CA THR A 63 -17.11 -11.97 2.02
C THR A 63 -16.87 -11.42 3.42
N HIS A 64 -17.93 -11.06 4.14
CA HIS A 64 -17.82 -10.58 5.52
C HIS A 64 -18.04 -11.70 6.54
N VAL A 65 -17.12 -11.83 7.49
CA VAL A 65 -17.17 -12.78 8.61
C VAL A 65 -17.31 -12.01 9.91
N THR A 66 -18.40 -12.27 10.63
CA THR A 66 -18.60 -11.75 11.98
C THR A 66 -17.85 -12.61 12.98
N PHE A 67 -16.76 -12.10 13.53
CA PHE A 67 -15.96 -12.79 14.53
C PHE A 67 -15.28 -11.78 15.47
N ASP A 68 -15.25 -12.11 16.76
CA ASP A 68 -14.57 -11.30 17.77
C ASP A 68 -13.19 -11.89 18.11
N LEU A 69 -12.16 -11.36 17.43
CA LEU A 69 -10.76 -11.73 17.69
C LEU A 69 -10.28 -11.34 19.08
N VAL A 70 -10.95 -10.45 19.80
CA VAL A 70 -10.55 -10.12 21.18
C VAL A 70 -10.96 -11.27 22.10
N SER A 71 -12.18 -11.75 21.95
CA SER A 71 -12.79 -12.75 22.84
C SER A 71 -12.42 -14.20 22.49
N ALA A 72 -12.06 -14.51 21.24
CA ALA A 72 -11.76 -15.88 20.81
C ALA A 72 -10.53 -15.96 19.90
N THR A 73 -9.98 -17.16 19.74
CA THR A 73 -8.84 -17.45 18.84
C THR A 73 -9.28 -18.44 17.77
N PRO A 74 -9.42 -18.02 16.50
CA PRO A 74 -9.75 -18.94 15.42
C PRO A 74 -8.48 -19.60 14.85
N THR A 75 -8.65 -20.69 14.12
CA THR A 75 -7.71 -21.13 13.07
C THR A 75 -8.10 -20.48 11.75
N LEU A 76 -7.18 -20.41 10.78
CA LEU A 76 -7.50 -19.89 9.44
C LEU A 76 -8.65 -20.67 8.79
N SER A 77 -8.65 -22.01 8.90
CA SER A 77 -9.71 -22.87 8.40
C SER A 77 -11.07 -22.58 9.05
N SER A 78 -11.12 -22.42 10.38
CA SER A 78 -12.37 -22.10 11.07
C SER A 78 -12.88 -20.68 10.77
N LEU A 79 -11.97 -19.75 10.45
CA LEU A 79 -12.34 -18.39 10.09
C LEU A 79 -12.96 -18.33 8.68
N LEU A 80 -12.49 -19.19 7.77
CA LEU A 80 -12.92 -19.25 6.38
C LEU A 80 -14.07 -20.24 6.14
N SER A 81 -14.49 -21.02 7.14
CA SER A 81 -15.45 -22.12 6.94
C SER A 81 -16.83 -21.69 6.45
N SER A 82 -17.21 -20.42 6.67
CA SER A 82 -18.46 -19.83 6.17
C SER A 82 -18.28 -19.06 4.85
N THR A 83 -17.11 -19.17 4.22
CA THR A 83 -16.75 -18.47 2.98
C THR A 83 -16.52 -19.49 1.86
N PRO A 84 -16.61 -19.11 0.58
CA PRO A 84 -16.30 -20.01 -0.53
C PRO A 84 -14.80 -20.27 -0.70
N HIS A 85 -13.95 -19.81 0.22
CA HIS A 85 -12.50 -19.80 0.08
C HIS A 85 -11.81 -20.82 0.97
N SER A 86 -10.70 -21.35 0.48
CA SER A 86 -9.79 -22.23 1.21
C SER A 86 -8.61 -21.47 1.83
N PRO A 87 -8.02 -21.96 2.93
CA PRO A 87 -6.80 -21.38 3.51
C PRO A 87 -5.65 -21.23 2.51
N SER A 88 -5.49 -22.17 1.57
CA SER A 88 -4.44 -22.15 0.55
C SER A 88 -4.54 -21.01 -0.46
N GLU A 89 -5.71 -20.35 -0.57
CA GLU A 89 -5.87 -19.16 -1.42
C GLU A 89 -5.33 -17.89 -0.77
N VAL A 90 -5.10 -17.90 0.56
CA VAL A 90 -4.70 -16.70 1.30
C VAL A 90 -3.27 -16.33 0.95
N THR A 91 -3.09 -15.13 0.39
CA THR A 91 -1.77 -14.59 0.02
C THR A 91 -1.31 -13.47 0.95
N ALA A 92 -2.24 -12.82 1.64
CA ALA A 92 -1.92 -11.83 2.65
C ALA A 92 -2.98 -11.74 3.75
N VAL A 93 -2.54 -11.38 4.95
CA VAL A 93 -3.40 -11.01 6.07
C VAL A 93 -3.10 -9.57 6.47
N VAL A 94 -4.09 -8.70 6.37
CA VAL A 94 -4.03 -7.31 6.82
C VAL A 94 -4.63 -7.21 8.21
N HIS A 95 -3.87 -6.68 9.15
CA HIS A 95 -4.33 -6.34 10.49
C HIS A 95 -4.44 -4.83 10.63
N SER A 96 -5.69 -4.38 10.68
CA SER A 96 -6.06 -2.98 10.94
C SER A 96 -6.96 -2.88 12.17
N ILE A 97 -6.88 -3.85 13.10
CA ILE A 97 -7.60 -3.77 14.37
C ILE A 97 -6.87 -2.78 15.26
N GLY A 98 -7.56 -1.72 15.63
CA GLY A 98 -7.06 -0.72 16.57
C GLY A 98 -8.23 -0.02 17.25
N CYS A 99 -8.00 0.40 18.48
CA CYS A 99 -8.85 1.36 19.18
C CYS A 99 -7.94 2.54 19.51
N LEU A 100 -8.36 3.76 19.15
CA LEU A 100 -7.55 4.93 19.45
C LEU A 100 -7.62 5.26 20.95
N LEU A 101 -8.72 4.93 21.64
CA LEU A 101 -8.97 5.28 23.05
C LEU A 101 -9.67 4.13 23.78
N ASP A 102 -9.07 3.55 24.82
CA ASP A 102 -9.72 2.53 25.66
C ASP A 102 -10.82 3.13 26.58
N THR A 103 -11.64 2.28 27.20
CA THR A 103 -12.68 2.67 28.18
C THR A 103 -12.13 3.30 29.46
N SER A 104 -10.83 3.20 29.73
CA SER A 104 -10.15 3.78 30.91
C SER A 104 -9.62 5.21 30.67
N SER A 105 -9.61 5.67 29.42
CA SER A 105 -9.02 6.96 29.03
C SER A 105 -9.88 8.19 29.34
N GLY A 106 -11.15 8.01 29.70
CA GLY A 106 -12.09 9.11 30.00
C GLY A 106 -12.45 9.98 28.78
N LEU A 107 -12.02 9.62 27.57
CA LEU A 107 -12.20 10.37 26.32
C LEU A 107 -13.17 9.67 25.34
N GLY A 108 -14.24 9.05 25.87
CA GLY A 108 -15.23 8.28 25.10
C GLY A 108 -15.87 9.04 23.93
N SER A 109 -15.91 10.37 23.97
CA SER A 109 -16.42 11.21 22.88
C SER A 109 -15.53 11.19 21.62
N PHE A 110 -14.22 10.96 21.75
CA PHE A 110 -13.31 10.77 20.60
C PHE A 110 -13.36 9.35 20.02
N ASN A 111 -13.83 8.36 20.79
CA ASN A 111 -14.08 6.99 20.31
C ASN A 111 -15.16 6.92 19.22
N LYS A 112 -16.11 7.85 19.23
CA LYS A 112 -17.16 7.95 18.21
C LYS A 112 -16.59 8.30 16.83
N PHE A 113 -15.51 9.08 16.82
CA PHE A 113 -14.82 9.54 15.62
C PHE A 113 -13.82 8.50 15.08
N ALA A 114 -13.06 7.84 15.97
CA ALA A 114 -12.04 6.85 15.56
C ALA A 114 -12.57 5.42 15.35
N SER A 115 -13.66 5.00 16.02
CA SER A 115 -14.14 3.61 15.93
C SER A 115 -14.93 3.31 14.64
N GLY A 116 -15.40 4.33 13.93
CA GLY A 116 -16.31 4.26 12.79
C GLY A 116 -17.63 3.48 13.03
N THR A 117 -17.79 2.79 14.17
CA THR A 117 -18.90 1.88 14.50
C THR A 117 -19.63 2.30 15.78
N GLY A 118 -19.08 3.28 16.51
CA GLY A 118 -19.72 3.88 17.68
C GLY A 118 -19.76 2.99 18.93
N ARG A 119 -19.05 1.85 18.96
CA ARG A 119 -18.97 0.96 20.13
C ARG A 119 -17.71 1.20 20.94
N GLU A 120 -17.85 1.18 22.27
CA GLU A 120 -16.71 1.21 23.18
C GLU A 120 -15.84 -0.05 23.03
N PRO A 121 -14.51 0.06 23.16
CA PRO A 121 -13.65 -1.11 23.17
C PRO A 121 -13.91 -1.97 24.42
N GLY A 122 -14.19 -3.26 24.23
CA GLY A 122 -14.24 -4.21 25.32
C GLY A 122 -12.85 -4.81 25.51
N GLY A 123 -12.02 -4.21 26.36
CA GLY A 123 -10.67 -4.70 26.69
C GLY A 123 -9.60 -3.61 26.78
N SER A 124 -8.45 -3.97 27.35
CA SER A 124 -7.27 -3.10 27.41
C SER A 124 -6.57 -2.98 26.05
N TYR A 125 -5.76 -1.92 25.84
CA TYR A 125 -4.97 -1.75 24.62
C TYR A 125 -4.10 -2.97 24.28
N ASP A 126 -3.61 -3.64 25.32
CA ASP A 126 -2.78 -4.84 25.22
C ASP A 126 -3.57 -6.01 24.62
N GLU A 127 -4.77 -6.27 25.13
CA GLU A 127 -5.65 -7.33 24.62
C GLU A 127 -6.11 -7.07 23.18
N ILE A 128 -6.44 -5.81 22.88
CA ILE A 128 -6.98 -5.43 21.57
C ILE A 128 -5.90 -5.45 20.49
N THR A 129 -4.71 -4.91 20.76
CA THR A 129 -3.66 -4.78 19.74
C THR A 129 -2.72 -5.97 19.78
N ARG A 130 -1.97 -6.14 20.88
CA ARG A 130 -0.99 -7.22 21.03
C ARG A 130 -1.67 -8.58 20.97
N GLY A 131 -2.76 -8.75 21.71
CA GLY A 131 -3.51 -10.01 21.76
C GLY A 131 -4.04 -10.45 20.40
N THR A 132 -4.65 -9.55 19.62
CA THR A 132 -5.16 -9.91 18.28
C THR A 132 -4.05 -10.13 17.25
N VAL A 133 -2.91 -9.45 17.38
CA VAL A 133 -1.71 -9.73 16.55
C VAL A 133 -1.12 -11.09 16.89
N SER A 134 -0.99 -11.45 18.17
CA SER A 134 -0.56 -12.80 18.58
C SER A 134 -1.46 -13.87 17.98
N LYS A 135 -2.79 -13.68 18.04
CA LYS A 135 -3.75 -14.61 17.44
C LYS A 135 -3.63 -14.67 15.93
N MET A 136 -3.38 -13.55 15.26
CA MET A 136 -3.11 -13.52 13.82
C MET A 136 -1.86 -14.32 13.45
N VAL A 137 -0.74 -14.10 14.15
CA VAL A 137 0.49 -14.86 13.90
C VAL A 137 0.24 -16.35 14.17
N GLY A 138 -0.42 -16.68 15.29
CA GLY A 138 -0.79 -18.06 15.63
C GLY A 138 -1.71 -18.73 14.58
N MET A 139 -2.63 -18.00 13.97
CA MET A 139 -3.46 -18.51 12.86
C MET A 139 -2.64 -18.94 11.63
N LEU A 140 -1.47 -18.32 11.45
CA LEU A 140 -0.55 -18.61 10.36
C LEU A 140 0.50 -19.64 10.78
N GLU A 141 0.77 -19.80 12.08
CA GLU A 141 1.61 -20.85 12.66
C GLU A 141 0.93 -22.23 12.54
N GLY A 142 1.19 -22.88 11.42
CA GLY A 142 0.73 -24.25 11.14
C GLY A 142 -0.26 -24.29 9.98
N SER A 143 0.22 -24.75 8.83
CA SER A 143 -0.58 -25.37 7.75
C SER A 143 0.23 -25.39 6.46
N GLY A 144 0.90 -26.51 6.16
CA GLY A 144 1.18 -27.00 4.79
C GLY A 144 1.53 -26.01 3.65
N TRP A 145 2.02 -24.81 3.93
CA TRP A 145 2.35 -23.82 2.92
C TRP A 145 3.49 -24.40 2.09
N ALA A 146 3.37 -24.31 0.77
CA ALA A 146 4.52 -24.57 -0.07
C ALA A 146 5.59 -23.51 0.24
N PRO A 147 6.89 -23.86 0.20
CA PRO A 147 7.94 -22.87 0.40
C PRO A 147 7.76 -21.67 -0.53
N GLY A 148 7.67 -20.46 0.05
CA GLY A 148 7.45 -19.22 -0.70
C GLY A 148 5.98 -18.90 -1.01
N SER A 149 5.03 -19.72 -0.55
CA SER A 149 3.60 -19.45 -0.64
C SER A 149 2.99 -19.01 0.70
N GLU A 150 3.83 -18.72 1.69
CA GLU A 150 3.36 -18.24 2.99
C GLU A 150 2.64 -16.89 2.85
N PRO A 151 1.50 -16.68 3.54
CA PRO A 151 0.82 -15.40 3.50
C PRO A 151 1.68 -14.28 4.06
N LYS A 152 1.73 -13.15 3.34
CA LYS A 152 2.35 -11.92 3.81
C LYS A 152 1.54 -11.32 4.96
N ILE A 153 2.21 -10.75 5.96
CA ILE A 153 1.54 -10.01 7.04
C ILE A 153 1.60 -8.52 6.73
N VAL A 154 0.47 -7.82 6.74
CA VAL A 154 0.45 -6.35 6.73
C VAL A 154 -0.13 -5.87 8.04
N PHE A 155 0.60 -5.08 8.81
CA PHE A 155 0.14 -4.54 10.08
C PHE A 155 0.11 -3.02 10.07
N VAL A 156 -1.06 -2.45 10.38
CA VAL A 156 -1.23 -1.00 10.55
C VAL A 156 -0.90 -0.64 12.00
N SER A 157 0.33 -0.20 12.22
CA SER A 157 0.89 0.29 13.48
C SER A 157 0.63 1.80 13.66
N ALA A 158 1.59 2.57 14.18
CA ALA A 158 1.56 4.02 14.34
C ALA A 158 2.98 4.63 14.21
N ALA A 159 3.09 5.84 13.68
CA ALA A 159 4.36 6.57 13.52
C ALA A 159 5.13 6.67 14.84
N GLU A 160 4.42 6.97 15.92
CA GLU A 160 4.97 7.17 17.26
C GLU A 160 5.56 5.90 17.87
N ALA A 161 5.27 4.71 17.32
CA ALA A 161 5.97 3.49 17.70
C ALA A 161 7.48 3.52 17.36
N GLY A 162 7.93 4.50 16.56
CA GLY A 162 9.34 4.77 16.27
C GLY A 162 9.97 5.92 17.08
N TRP A 163 9.30 6.42 18.13
CA TRP A 163 9.87 7.48 18.97
C TRP A 163 11.11 7.07 19.76
N ASP A 164 11.34 5.77 19.92
CA ASP A 164 12.54 5.18 20.53
C ASP A 164 13.75 5.09 19.58
N ALA A 165 13.63 5.54 18.33
CA ALA A 165 14.70 5.49 17.33
C ALA A 165 15.74 6.63 17.47
N GLY A 166 15.97 7.15 18.68
CA GLY A 166 16.98 8.19 18.94
C GLY A 166 16.69 9.57 18.31
N ASN A 167 15.43 9.85 18.00
CA ASN A 167 14.99 11.08 17.31
C ASN A 167 14.44 12.17 18.24
N GLY A 168 14.55 11.97 19.56
CA GLY A 168 13.99 12.84 20.60
C GLY A 168 12.58 12.48 21.06
N GLY A 169 11.89 11.59 20.32
CA GLY A 169 10.54 11.12 20.65
C GLY A 169 10.47 10.40 22.00
N GLU A 170 11.48 9.61 22.37
CA GLU A 170 11.53 8.89 23.65
C GLU A 170 11.45 9.85 24.86
N THR A 171 12.11 11.00 24.77
CA THR A 171 12.06 12.02 25.82
C THR A 171 10.67 12.63 25.93
N VAL A 172 10.01 12.88 24.79
CA VAL A 172 8.63 13.38 24.74
C VAL A 172 7.66 12.33 25.27
N GLU A 173 7.83 11.07 24.90
CA GLU A 173 7.05 9.95 25.44
C GLU A 173 7.18 9.90 26.96
N ARG A 174 8.42 9.89 27.47
CA ARG A 174 8.68 9.78 28.90
C ARG A 174 8.11 10.94 29.71
N LEU A 175 8.33 12.17 29.25
CA LEU A 175 8.06 13.38 30.03
C LEU A 175 6.69 14.01 29.79
N LEU A 176 6.15 13.92 28.56
CA LEU A 176 4.98 14.70 28.13
C LEU A 176 3.80 13.83 27.69
N ALA A 177 4.03 12.57 27.27
CA ALA A 177 2.93 11.73 26.80
C ALA A 177 2.03 11.30 27.97
N PRO A 178 0.69 11.37 27.78
CA PRO A 178 -0.26 10.88 28.77
C PRO A 178 -0.14 9.36 28.95
N GLY A 179 -0.54 8.85 30.11
CA GLY A 179 -0.39 7.44 30.47
C GLY A 179 -1.07 6.47 29.49
N TRP A 180 -2.19 6.86 28.88
CA TRP A 180 -2.87 6.05 27.86
C TRP A 180 -2.03 5.94 26.57
N LEU A 181 -1.37 7.02 26.14
CA LEU A 181 -0.54 7.03 24.93
C LEU A 181 0.69 6.14 25.12
N LYS A 182 1.32 6.20 26.29
CA LYS A 182 2.42 5.27 26.66
C LYS A 182 1.99 3.80 26.56
N ARG A 183 0.82 3.45 27.08
CA ARG A 183 0.28 2.07 26.98
C ARG A 183 0.00 1.67 25.54
N TYR A 184 -0.60 2.57 24.76
CA TYR A 184 -0.88 2.37 23.35
C TYR A 184 0.42 2.11 22.54
N LEU A 185 1.44 2.95 22.71
CA LEU A 185 2.73 2.81 22.00
C LEU A 185 3.49 1.56 22.42
N LYS A 186 3.46 1.20 23.72
CA LYS A 186 4.02 -0.06 24.20
C LYS A 186 3.35 -1.25 23.54
N ALA A 187 2.02 -1.30 23.50
CA ALA A 187 1.27 -2.39 22.87
C ALA A 187 1.55 -2.49 21.35
N LYS A 188 1.68 -1.34 20.65
CA LYS A 188 2.07 -1.31 19.24
C LYS A 188 3.47 -1.87 19.01
N ARG A 189 4.47 -1.42 19.78
CA ARG A 189 5.86 -1.90 19.68
C ARG A 189 5.98 -3.40 19.99
N GLU A 190 5.24 -3.89 20.99
CA GLU A 190 5.20 -5.32 21.31
C GLU A 190 4.55 -6.13 20.18
N ALA A 191 3.45 -5.64 19.59
CA ALA A 191 2.83 -6.26 18.42
C ALA A 191 3.78 -6.32 17.20
N GLU A 192 4.52 -5.24 16.94
CA GLU A 192 5.57 -5.22 15.90
C GLU A 192 6.67 -6.25 16.19
N GLY A 193 7.10 -6.37 17.45
CA GLY A 193 8.06 -7.37 17.89
C GLY A 193 7.60 -8.81 17.61
N ILE A 194 6.31 -9.11 17.87
CA ILE A 194 5.70 -10.43 17.60
C ILE A 194 5.73 -10.74 16.10
N ILE A 195 5.35 -9.78 15.25
CA ILE A 195 5.36 -9.97 13.79
C ILE A 195 6.78 -10.20 13.29
N ARG A 196 7.74 -9.38 13.72
CA ARG A 196 9.15 -9.53 13.34
C ARG A 196 9.74 -10.86 13.83
N GLY A 197 9.37 -11.28 15.05
CA GLY A 197 9.79 -12.54 15.64
C GLY A 197 9.22 -13.78 14.93
N SER A 198 8.13 -13.63 14.15
CA SER A 198 7.54 -14.75 13.39
C SER A 198 8.40 -15.21 12.20
N GLY A 199 9.36 -14.39 11.75
CA GLY A 199 10.20 -14.68 10.59
C GLY A 199 9.47 -14.66 9.23
N ARG A 200 8.19 -14.32 9.20
CA ARG A 200 7.38 -14.24 7.97
C ARG A 200 7.66 -12.96 7.18
N ASP A 201 7.40 -12.99 5.88
CA ASP A 201 7.37 -11.77 5.07
C ASP A 201 6.27 -10.83 5.60
N HIS A 202 6.65 -9.60 5.90
CA HIS A 202 5.77 -8.67 6.60
C HIS A 202 6.01 -7.22 6.23
N PHE A 203 4.94 -6.43 6.29
CA PHE A 203 4.93 -4.99 6.15
C PHE A 203 4.29 -4.36 7.38
N ILE A 204 5.10 -3.68 8.19
CA ILE A 204 4.62 -2.91 9.35
C ILE A 204 4.49 -1.46 8.90
N LEU A 205 3.26 -1.00 8.65
CA LEU A 205 2.98 0.37 8.28
C LEU A 205 2.82 1.22 9.54
N ARG A 206 3.60 2.29 9.67
CA ARG A 206 3.54 3.24 10.78
C ARG A 206 3.01 4.59 10.29
N PRO A 207 1.70 4.71 10.01
CA PRO A 207 1.10 5.98 9.63
C PRO A 207 1.10 6.95 10.80
N SER A 208 1.17 8.26 10.50
CA SER A 208 0.81 9.33 11.44
C SER A 208 -0.72 9.39 11.60
N ILE A 209 -1.26 10.55 11.96
CA ILE A 209 -2.71 10.81 12.01
C ILE A 209 -3.34 10.48 10.66
N ILE A 210 -4.25 9.52 10.67
CA ILE A 210 -5.05 9.13 9.50
C ILE A 210 -6.31 9.99 9.43
N TYR A 211 -6.62 10.55 8.27
CA TYR A 211 -7.81 11.39 8.06
C TYR A 211 -8.51 11.09 6.74
N SER A 212 -9.76 11.55 6.60
CA SER A 212 -10.53 11.51 5.35
C SER A 212 -10.68 12.89 4.74
N GLU A 213 -10.80 12.97 3.43
CA GLU A 213 -11.18 14.24 2.79
C GLU A 213 -12.51 14.76 3.35
N GLY A 214 -12.58 16.08 3.58
CA GLY A 214 -13.75 16.71 4.21
C GLY A 214 -13.86 16.51 5.73
N ASP A 215 -12.95 15.76 6.36
CA ASP A 215 -12.94 15.61 7.80
C ASP A 215 -12.44 16.87 8.52
N VAL A 216 -13.40 17.58 9.13
CA VAL A 216 -13.15 18.80 9.93
C VAL A 216 -12.73 18.45 11.37
N GLY A 217 -13.09 17.27 11.88
CA GLY A 217 -12.84 16.88 13.28
C GLY A 217 -11.35 16.69 13.59
N SER A 218 -10.56 16.26 12.61
CA SER A 218 -9.11 16.09 12.73
C SER A 218 -8.30 17.33 12.30
N LEU A 219 -8.96 18.41 11.83
CA LEU A 219 -8.29 19.54 11.19
C LEU A 219 -7.22 20.20 12.08
N GLY A 220 -7.52 20.43 13.36
CA GLY A 220 -6.57 21.04 14.29
C GLY A 220 -5.31 20.19 14.48
N ALA A 221 -5.48 18.87 14.65
CA ALA A 221 -4.36 17.95 14.78
C ALA A 221 -3.55 17.83 13.48
N ARG A 222 -4.24 17.80 12.33
CA ARG A 222 -3.61 17.81 10.99
C ARG A 222 -2.73 19.04 10.79
N VAL A 223 -3.24 20.23 11.12
CA VAL A 223 -2.46 21.48 11.01
C VAL A 223 -1.24 21.42 11.93
N GLY A 224 -1.41 21.01 13.19
CA GLY A 224 -0.31 20.91 14.15
C GLY A 224 0.81 19.97 13.69
N PHE A 225 0.47 18.75 13.28
CA PHE A 225 1.45 17.76 12.80
C PHE A 225 2.11 18.18 11.49
N THR A 226 1.36 18.82 10.58
CA THR A 226 1.91 19.37 9.33
C THR A 226 2.93 20.47 9.62
N LEU A 227 2.62 21.39 10.53
CA LEU A 227 3.55 22.45 10.92
C LEU A 227 4.79 21.88 11.62
N GLY A 228 4.61 20.89 12.51
CA GLY A 228 5.72 20.23 13.18
C GLY A 228 6.66 19.50 12.23
N GLU A 229 6.12 18.77 11.26
CA GLU A 229 6.93 18.13 10.20
C GLU A 229 7.67 19.17 9.36
N ARG A 230 6.98 20.23 8.91
CA ARG A 230 7.58 21.32 8.13
C ARG A 230 8.67 22.09 8.90
N ALA A 231 8.54 22.19 10.21
CA ALA A 231 9.55 22.75 11.09
C ALA A 231 10.74 21.80 11.33
N GLY A 232 10.74 20.60 10.75
CA GLY A 232 11.82 19.62 10.85
C GLY A 232 11.87 18.89 12.20
N ILE A 233 10.75 18.84 12.96
CA ILE A 233 10.71 18.14 14.23
C ILE A 233 10.88 16.64 13.99
N LYS A 234 12.04 16.11 14.41
CA LYS A 234 12.52 14.76 14.06
C LYS A 234 11.67 13.59 14.57
N PHE A 235 10.62 13.78 15.37
CA PHE A 235 9.73 12.69 15.80
C PHE A 235 8.28 12.89 15.35
N VAL A 236 7.98 14.02 14.69
CA VAL A 236 6.65 14.32 14.13
C VAL A 236 6.64 13.90 12.65
N GLU A 237 5.57 13.22 12.24
CA GLU A 237 5.31 12.86 10.83
C GLU A 237 4.00 13.49 10.37
N GLY A 238 3.93 13.92 9.12
CA GLY A 238 2.74 14.56 8.57
C GLY A 238 1.53 13.63 8.54
N PRO A 239 0.30 14.18 8.65
CA PRO A 239 -0.92 13.38 8.57
C PRO A 239 -1.07 12.72 7.19
N ILE A 240 -1.71 11.55 7.16
CA ILE A 240 -1.92 10.76 5.94
C ILE A 240 -3.41 10.54 5.67
N GLU A 241 -3.82 10.66 4.42
CA GLU A 241 -5.20 10.38 4.02
C GLU A 241 -5.45 8.85 3.99
N VAL A 242 -6.62 8.40 4.41
CA VAL A 242 -6.93 6.97 4.58
C VAL A 242 -6.90 6.17 3.27
N GLY A 243 -7.39 6.74 2.16
CA GLY A 243 -7.30 6.16 0.82
C GLY A 243 -5.87 6.03 0.31
N THR A 244 -5.01 6.96 0.73
CA THR A 244 -3.59 7.05 0.42
C THR A 244 -2.82 5.94 1.16
N LEU A 245 -3.10 5.74 2.45
CA LEU A 245 -2.65 4.55 3.21
C LEU A 245 -3.15 3.23 2.59
N ALA A 246 -4.44 3.17 2.23
CA ALA A 246 -5.04 1.97 1.63
C ALA A 246 -4.42 1.62 0.27
N LYS A 247 -4.10 2.63 -0.56
CA LYS A 247 -3.36 2.46 -1.80
C LYS A 247 -1.97 1.87 -1.53
N GLY A 248 -1.29 2.30 -0.46
CA GLY A 248 -0.01 1.74 -0.03
C GLY A 248 -0.09 0.27 0.35
N VAL A 249 -1.09 -0.09 1.17
CA VAL A 249 -1.35 -1.50 1.53
C VAL A 249 -1.53 -2.36 0.28
N ARG A 250 -2.36 -1.91 -0.66
CA ARG A 250 -2.59 -2.60 -1.93
C ARG A 250 -1.29 -2.81 -2.71
N LEU A 251 -0.48 -1.76 -2.87
CA LEU A 251 0.79 -1.82 -3.60
C LEU A 251 1.83 -2.74 -2.94
N LEU A 252 1.85 -2.81 -1.60
CA LEU A 252 2.74 -3.71 -0.87
C LEU A 252 2.31 -5.18 -1.03
N ILE A 253 1.01 -5.43 -1.08
CA ILE A 253 0.46 -6.78 -1.32
C ILE A 253 0.77 -7.25 -2.75
N GLU A 254 0.48 -6.43 -3.76
CA GLU A 254 0.67 -6.74 -5.18
C GLU A 254 2.15 -6.75 -5.61
N GLY A 255 2.97 -5.87 -5.01
CA GLY A 255 4.35 -5.67 -5.43
C GLY A 255 5.34 -6.69 -4.88
N LYS A 256 6.52 -6.70 -5.49
CA LYS A 256 7.72 -7.39 -4.99
C LYS A 256 8.54 -6.40 -4.16
N TRP A 257 8.17 -6.26 -2.90
CA TRP A 257 8.82 -5.36 -1.96
C TRP A 257 9.59 -6.14 -0.92
N GLU A 258 10.68 -5.55 -0.44
CA GLU A 258 11.33 -6.06 0.76
C GLU A 258 10.43 -5.78 1.97
N GLY A 259 10.14 -6.84 2.73
CA GLY A 259 9.46 -6.73 4.02
C GLY A 259 10.15 -5.75 4.96
N GLY A 260 9.40 -5.20 5.92
CA GLY A 260 9.94 -4.35 6.97
C GLY A 260 8.96 -3.26 7.43
N ILE A 261 9.51 -2.22 8.05
CA ILE A 261 8.75 -1.11 8.64
C ILE A 261 8.66 0.04 7.64
N TRP A 262 7.46 0.52 7.34
CA TRP A 262 7.18 1.56 6.34
C TRP A 262 6.51 2.77 7.01
N ASN A 263 7.08 3.96 6.86
CA ASN A 263 6.55 5.22 7.39
C ASN A 263 6.88 6.41 6.46
N GLY A 264 6.45 7.61 6.84
CA GLY A 264 6.69 8.83 6.06
C GLY A 264 8.18 9.22 5.97
N ARG A 265 9.04 8.65 6.83
CA ARG A 265 10.49 8.86 6.78
C ARG A 265 11.18 7.93 5.81
N ARG A 266 10.83 6.64 5.81
CA ARG A 266 11.43 5.64 4.94
C ARG A 266 11.24 5.98 3.47
N ILE A 267 10.12 6.63 3.11
CA ILE A 267 9.88 7.14 1.74
C ILE A 267 10.82 8.31 1.35
N LYS A 268 11.49 8.95 2.31
CA LYS A 268 12.44 10.08 2.15
C LYS A 268 13.90 9.68 2.42
N GLU A 269 14.16 8.48 2.92
CA GLU A 269 15.50 8.01 3.27
C GLU A 269 16.41 7.87 2.05
N LEU A 270 17.71 8.04 2.25
CA LEU A 270 18.72 7.81 1.22
C LEU A 270 19.46 6.50 1.51
N ASN A 271 19.64 5.67 0.50
CA ASN A 271 20.53 4.51 0.61
C ASN A 271 22.02 4.93 0.53
N GLY A 272 22.94 3.97 0.58
CA GLY A 272 24.39 4.23 0.53
C GLY A 272 24.90 4.92 -0.74
N THR A 273 24.11 4.94 -1.82
CA THR A 273 24.43 5.65 -3.07
C THR A 273 23.67 6.98 -3.21
N GLY A 274 23.03 7.45 -2.13
CA GLY A 274 22.27 8.70 -2.12
C GLY A 274 20.91 8.59 -2.82
N GLN A 275 20.44 7.39 -3.16
CA GLN A 275 19.17 7.21 -3.85
C GLN A 275 18.01 7.21 -2.85
N THR A 276 16.99 7.99 -3.16
CA THR A 276 15.66 7.91 -2.52
C THR A 276 14.90 6.68 -3.03
N PRO A 277 13.86 6.20 -2.32
CA PRO A 277 12.94 5.21 -2.85
C PRO A 277 12.34 5.58 -4.22
N LEU A 278 12.18 6.89 -4.51
CA LEU A 278 11.65 7.34 -5.78
C LEU A 278 12.65 7.11 -6.93
N HIS A 279 13.96 7.29 -6.69
CA HIS A 279 14.99 6.89 -7.67
C HIS A 279 14.84 5.41 -8.00
N MET A 280 14.73 4.56 -6.98
CA MET A 280 14.62 3.11 -7.14
C MET A 280 13.35 2.73 -7.92
N ALA A 281 12.22 3.30 -7.53
CA ALA A 281 10.94 3.03 -8.19
C ALA A 281 10.97 3.39 -9.67
N LEU A 282 11.53 4.55 -10.03
CA LEU A 282 11.63 4.99 -11.42
C LEU A 282 12.69 4.20 -12.19
N GLY A 283 13.85 3.93 -11.60
CA GLY A 283 14.92 3.15 -12.24
C GLY A 283 14.52 1.72 -12.59
N TYR A 284 13.63 1.11 -11.80
CA TYR A 284 13.10 -0.24 -12.06
C TYR A 284 11.72 -0.25 -12.74
N ASP A 285 11.25 0.88 -13.27
CA ASP A 285 9.95 1.02 -13.96
C ASP A 285 8.75 0.60 -13.08
N TYR A 286 8.86 0.77 -11.76
CA TYR A 286 7.77 0.58 -10.81
C TYR A 286 6.90 1.84 -10.75
N HIS A 287 6.24 2.15 -11.86
CA HIS A 287 5.44 3.37 -12.04
C HIS A 287 4.37 3.57 -10.95
N SER A 288 3.67 2.49 -10.59
CA SER A 288 2.65 2.51 -9.53
C SER A 288 3.23 2.85 -8.15
N VAL A 289 4.49 2.46 -7.93
CA VAL A 289 5.26 2.78 -6.73
C VAL A 289 5.75 4.22 -6.77
N ALA A 290 6.27 4.68 -7.90
CA ALA A 290 6.70 6.06 -8.08
C ALA A 290 5.52 7.02 -7.80
N ASP A 291 4.32 6.72 -8.31
CA ASP A 291 3.11 7.48 -8.00
C ASP A 291 2.78 7.49 -6.52
N PHE A 292 2.95 6.35 -5.85
CA PHE A 292 2.69 6.25 -4.42
C PHE A 292 3.66 7.13 -3.65
N LEU A 293 4.95 7.03 -3.93
CA LEU A 293 5.97 7.84 -3.27
C LEU A 293 5.73 9.34 -3.50
N LEU A 294 5.46 9.75 -4.74
CA LEU A 294 5.13 11.15 -5.08
C LEU A 294 3.87 11.63 -4.34
N ALA A 295 2.81 10.83 -4.32
CA ALA A 295 1.58 11.17 -3.60
C ALA A 295 1.78 11.30 -2.07
N HIS A 296 2.84 10.68 -1.53
CA HIS A 296 3.18 10.73 -0.10
C HIS A 296 4.32 11.70 0.21
N GLY A 297 4.64 12.63 -0.71
CA GLY A 297 5.61 13.69 -0.45
C GLY A 297 7.06 13.22 -0.53
N ALA A 298 7.35 12.20 -1.35
CA ALA A 298 8.71 11.99 -1.82
C ALA A 298 9.18 13.24 -2.59
N ASP A 299 10.30 13.82 -2.17
CA ASP A 299 10.91 14.95 -2.85
C ASP A 299 11.62 14.44 -4.13
N ASP A 300 11.10 14.87 -5.27
CA ASP A 300 11.52 14.44 -6.59
C ASP A 300 12.78 15.18 -7.09
N SER A 301 13.23 16.18 -6.33
CA SER A 301 14.38 17.02 -6.64
C SER A 301 15.69 16.57 -5.99
N ILE A 302 15.63 15.68 -4.98
CA ILE A 302 16.81 15.15 -4.28
C ILE A 302 17.72 14.44 -5.29
N LYS A 303 19.01 14.78 -5.25
CA LYS A 303 20.03 14.18 -6.12
C LYS A 303 20.72 13.01 -5.43
N ASN A 304 20.93 11.91 -6.16
CA ASN A 304 21.81 10.83 -5.74
C ASN A 304 23.30 11.22 -5.84
N ASN A 305 24.21 10.30 -5.45
CA ASN A 305 25.65 10.55 -5.48
C ASN A 305 26.21 10.76 -6.90
N SER A 306 25.48 10.32 -7.94
CA SER A 306 25.80 10.57 -9.35
C SER A 306 25.24 11.92 -9.85
N GLY A 307 24.51 12.66 -9.02
CA GLY A 307 23.95 13.97 -9.34
C GLY A 307 22.60 13.94 -10.05
N HIS A 308 21.97 12.77 -10.21
CA HIS A 308 20.65 12.64 -10.84
C HIS A 308 19.54 12.93 -9.83
N PRO A 309 18.62 13.87 -10.12
CA PRO A 309 17.41 14.06 -9.33
C PRO A 309 16.49 12.83 -9.34
N ALA A 310 15.78 12.60 -8.23
CA ALA A 310 14.91 11.43 -8.05
C ALA A 310 13.89 11.24 -9.18
N LYS A 311 13.29 12.32 -9.69
CA LYS A 311 12.33 12.26 -10.81
C LYS A 311 12.88 11.67 -12.11
N PHE A 312 14.21 11.55 -12.24
CA PHE A 312 14.87 10.99 -13.42
C PHE A 312 15.36 9.54 -13.20
N GLY A 313 15.00 8.90 -12.08
CA GLY A 313 15.43 7.54 -11.77
C GLY A 313 16.90 7.46 -11.35
N ILE A 314 17.45 6.25 -11.34
CA ILE A 314 18.81 5.97 -10.85
C ILE A 314 19.87 6.61 -11.76
N ASP A 315 19.73 6.42 -13.07
CA ASP A 315 20.73 6.76 -14.09
C ASP A 315 20.42 8.09 -14.81
N GLY A 316 19.35 8.77 -14.41
CA GLY A 316 18.95 10.05 -15.00
C GLY A 316 18.21 9.92 -16.34
N ASP A 317 17.78 8.71 -16.72
CA ASP A 317 17.18 8.38 -18.02
C ASP A 317 15.64 8.41 -18.03
N LYS A 318 15.00 8.57 -16.85
CA LYS A 318 13.54 8.58 -16.71
C LYS A 318 12.97 10.00 -16.76
N ASP A 319 13.19 10.73 -17.85
CA ASP A 319 12.64 12.08 -17.99
C ASP A 319 11.09 12.06 -18.03
N PRO A 320 10.40 12.63 -17.02
CA PRO A 320 8.94 12.63 -16.97
C PRO A 320 8.30 13.50 -18.05
N SER A 321 9.08 14.30 -18.77
CA SER A 321 8.64 15.05 -19.95
C SER A 321 8.92 14.34 -21.27
N ASP A 322 9.71 13.26 -21.25
CA ASP A 322 10.03 12.52 -22.46
C ASP A 322 8.80 11.74 -22.96
N PRO A 323 8.42 11.89 -24.24
CA PRO A 323 7.23 11.24 -24.78
C PRO A 323 7.28 9.70 -24.76
N MET A 324 8.46 9.08 -24.82
CA MET A 324 8.61 7.63 -24.69
C MET A 324 8.38 7.17 -23.25
N TYR A 325 8.92 7.92 -22.28
CA TYR A 325 8.64 7.66 -20.87
C TYR A 325 7.15 7.80 -20.56
N LEU A 326 6.51 8.88 -21.03
CA LEU A 326 5.07 9.11 -20.86
C LEU A 326 4.21 8.01 -21.49
N LEU A 327 4.64 7.45 -22.62
CA LEU A 327 3.96 6.33 -23.27
C LEU A 327 4.11 5.04 -22.45
N ASP A 328 5.30 4.77 -21.90
CA ASP A 328 5.55 3.61 -21.04
C ASP A 328 4.77 3.66 -19.72
N SER A 329 4.65 4.85 -19.13
CA SER A 329 4.01 5.07 -17.83
C SER A 329 2.50 5.33 -17.89
N CYS A 330 1.90 5.38 -19.09
CA CYS A 330 0.48 5.72 -19.24
C CYS A 330 -0.45 4.64 -18.64
N LYS A 331 -1.55 5.10 -18.03
CA LYS A 331 -2.52 4.24 -17.32
C LYS A 331 -3.90 4.24 -17.94
N ASN A 332 -4.19 5.25 -18.75
CA ASN A 332 -5.48 5.43 -19.40
C ASN A 332 -5.32 6.07 -20.78
N THR A 333 -6.41 6.02 -21.54
CA THR A 333 -6.54 6.53 -22.91
C THR A 333 -6.03 7.97 -23.02
N LYS A 334 -6.40 8.84 -22.06
CA LYS A 334 -6.01 10.26 -22.08
C LYS A 334 -4.50 10.44 -22.00
N GLN A 335 -3.82 9.69 -21.13
CA GLN A 335 -2.37 9.74 -20.99
C GLN A 335 -1.67 9.15 -22.21
N ALA A 336 -2.14 8.00 -22.71
CA ALA A 336 -1.58 7.36 -23.90
C ALA A 336 -1.66 8.31 -25.11
N LEU A 337 -2.82 8.94 -25.32
CA LEU A 337 -3.02 9.88 -26.42
C LEU A 337 -2.16 11.15 -26.27
N ALA A 338 -2.00 11.67 -25.05
CA ALA A 338 -1.12 12.81 -24.80
C ALA A 338 0.35 12.48 -25.12
N ALA A 339 0.83 11.30 -24.71
CA ALA A 339 2.17 10.82 -25.03
C ALA A 339 2.39 10.65 -26.55
N LEU A 340 1.41 10.05 -27.25
CA LEU A 340 1.46 9.87 -28.71
C LEU A 340 1.44 11.21 -29.46
N LYS A 341 0.69 12.21 -28.97
CA LYS A 341 0.69 13.57 -29.53
C LYS A 341 2.06 14.24 -29.34
N ALA A 342 2.68 14.07 -28.16
CA ALA A 342 4.02 14.59 -27.91
C ALA A 342 5.08 13.88 -28.76
N LEU A 343 4.96 12.56 -28.99
CA LEU A 343 5.81 11.81 -29.92
C LEU A 343 5.67 12.32 -31.36
N SER A 344 4.44 12.55 -31.82
CA SER A 344 4.15 13.10 -33.15
C SER A 344 4.76 14.48 -33.34
N ALA A 345 4.67 15.37 -32.34
CA ALA A 345 5.33 16.67 -32.37
C ALA A 345 6.86 16.52 -32.47
N ARG A 346 7.46 15.63 -31.67
CA ARG A 346 8.90 15.37 -31.71
C ARG A 346 9.36 14.75 -33.04
N ALA A 347 8.56 13.86 -33.64
CA ALA A 347 8.84 13.29 -34.95
C ALA A 347 8.77 14.34 -36.07
N ASN A 348 7.89 15.34 -35.96
CA ASN A 348 7.87 16.49 -36.88
C ASN A 348 9.11 17.37 -36.76
N GLU A 349 9.58 17.62 -35.54
CA GLU A 349 10.66 18.58 -35.28
C GLU A 349 12.06 17.98 -35.44
N ALA A 350 12.25 16.73 -35.02
CA ALA A 350 13.56 16.06 -34.95
C ALA A 350 13.43 14.53 -35.07
N PRO A 351 13.03 14.00 -36.24
CA PRO A 351 12.80 12.56 -36.45
C PRO A 351 14.05 11.71 -36.21
N GLU A 352 15.24 12.25 -36.47
CA GLU A 352 16.52 11.56 -36.26
C GLU A 352 16.81 11.23 -34.79
N LYS A 353 16.11 11.87 -33.84
CA LYS A 353 16.21 11.61 -32.40
C LYS A 353 15.27 10.49 -31.92
N LEU A 354 14.50 9.90 -32.83
CA LEU A 354 13.55 8.84 -32.54
C LEU A 354 13.89 7.60 -33.36
N ASP A 355 14.27 6.52 -32.69
CA ASP A 355 14.47 5.23 -33.34
C ASP A 355 13.11 4.57 -33.63
N LYS A 356 12.79 4.37 -34.91
CA LYS A 356 11.53 3.77 -35.37
C LYS A 356 11.28 2.39 -34.76
N GLY A 357 12.32 1.56 -34.61
CA GLY A 357 12.22 0.23 -34.02
C GLY A 357 11.88 0.28 -32.53
N VAL A 358 12.49 1.21 -31.80
CA VAL A 358 12.21 1.44 -30.37
C VAL A 358 10.79 1.95 -30.16
N VAL A 359 10.33 2.93 -30.96
CA VAL A 359 8.95 3.45 -30.90
C VAL A 359 7.94 2.36 -31.23
N ALA A 360 8.20 1.55 -32.26
CA ALA A 360 7.37 0.41 -32.63
C ALA A 360 7.24 -0.60 -31.47
N MET A 361 8.37 -0.97 -30.86
CA MET A 361 8.41 -1.91 -29.76
C MET A 361 7.61 -1.40 -28.55
N MET A 362 7.81 -0.14 -28.17
CA MET A 362 7.12 0.48 -27.03
C MET A 362 5.60 0.49 -27.25
N GLY A 363 5.13 1.03 -28.38
CA GLY A 363 3.69 1.10 -28.66
C GLY A 363 3.04 -0.28 -28.69
N MET A 364 3.74 -1.31 -29.20
CA MET A 364 3.25 -2.68 -29.18
C MET A 364 3.20 -3.30 -27.78
N GLN A 365 4.17 -3.01 -26.91
CA GLN A 365 4.17 -3.47 -25.52
C GLN A 365 3.01 -2.82 -24.73
N VAL A 366 2.84 -1.50 -24.87
CA VAL A 366 1.76 -0.75 -24.21
C VAL A 366 0.39 -1.24 -24.70
N LYS A 367 0.19 -1.37 -26.01
CA LYS A 367 -1.05 -1.91 -26.60
C LYS A 367 -1.42 -3.30 -26.09
N LYS A 368 -0.43 -4.17 -25.90
CA LYS A 368 -0.65 -5.55 -25.42
C LYS A 368 -1.01 -5.62 -23.93
N GLY A 369 -0.99 -4.50 -23.21
CA GLY A 369 -1.17 -4.48 -21.76
C GLY A 369 0.03 -5.07 -21.01
N ASN A 370 1.21 -5.09 -21.65
CA ASN A 370 2.45 -5.57 -21.01
C ASN A 370 3.11 -4.48 -20.14
N LYS A 371 2.44 -3.34 -19.98
CA LYS A 371 2.88 -2.14 -19.27
C LYS A 371 1.73 -1.65 -18.38
N ASN A 372 1.69 -0.37 -18.04
CA ASN A 372 0.73 0.17 -17.06
C ASN A 372 -0.66 0.50 -17.61
N LEU A 373 -0.87 0.39 -18.92
CA LEU A 373 -2.15 0.71 -19.56
C LEU A 373 -3.12 -0.46 -19.43
N GLU A 374 -4.31 -0.19 -18.86
CA GLU A 374 -5.34 -1.22 -18.68
C GLU A 374 -5.85 -1.76 -20.02
N LYS A 375 -6.30 -3.02 -20.02
CA LYS A 375 -6.80 -3.69 -21.22
C LYS A 375 -8.06 -2.99 -21.72
N GLY A 376 -8.02 -2.48 -22.95
CA GLY A 376 -9.13 -1.74 -23.57
C GLY A 376 -8.94 -0.23 -23.57
N GLU A 377 -7.98 0.30 -22.83
CA GLU A 377 -7.63 1.74 -22.83
C GLU A 377 -6.78 2.14 -24.05
N TRP A 378 -6.25 1.18 -24.81
CA TRP A 378 -5.67 1.44 -26.12
C TRP A 378 -6.78 1.52 -27.17
N THR A 379 -7.33 2.72 -27.37
CA THR A 379 -8.46 2.96 -28.28
C THR A 379 -8.06 3.04 -29.75
N ASP A 380 -9.05 3.05 -30.63
CA ASP A 380 -8.83 3.29 -32.07
C ASP A 380 -8.17 4.66 -32.33
N GLU A 381 -8.46 5.67 -31.50
CA GLU A 381 -7.81 6.98 -31.58
C GLU A 381 -6.32 6.89 -31.24
N CYS A 382 -5.96 6.18 -30.15
CA CYS A 382 -4.56 5.89 -29.83
C CYS A 382 -3.88 5.11 -30.96
N GLN A 383 -4.58 4.12 -31.53
CA GLN A 383 -4.05 3.33 -32.63
C GLN A 383 -3.81 4.14 -33.91
N ALA A 384 -4.71 5.07 -34.23
CA ALA A 384 -4.57 5.98 -35.37
C ALA A 384 -3.39 6.94 -35.16
N LYS A 385 -3.30 7.57 -33.99
CA LYS A 385 -2.20 8.50 -33.67
C LYS A 385 -0.84 7.80 -33.64
N PHE A 386 -0.79 6.56 -33.14
CA PHE A 386 0.43 5.76 -33.18
C PHE A 386 0.86 5.42 -34.62
N LYS A 387 -0.07 5.08 -35.51
CA LYS A 387 0.25 4.84 -36.93
C LYS A 387 0.81 6.08 -37.60
N GLU A 388 0.21 7.25 -37.33
CA GLU A 388 0.71 8.54 -37.82
C GLU A 388 2.18 8.76 -37.40
N VAL A 389 2.51 8.57 -36.11
CA VAL A 389 3.90 8.66 -35.63
C VAL A 389 4.82 7.70 -36.40
N MET A 390 4.38 6.46 -36.65
CA MET A 390 5.18 5.45 -37.35
C MET A 390 5.38 5.72 -38.86
N GLU A 391 4.53 6.54 -39.46
CA GLU A 391 4.65 6.98 -40.86
C GLU A 391 5.61 8.17 -41.00
N MET A 392 5.79 8.95 -39.93
CA MET A 392 6.69 10.12 -39.88
C MET A 392 8.15 9.75 -39.63
N LEU A 393 8.39 8.64 -38.94
CA LEU A 393 9.70 8.03 -38.70
C LEU A 393 10.06 7.05 -39.82
#